data_AF-A0A7S2R7X8-F1
#
_entry.id   AF-A0A7S2R7X8-F1
#
_cell.length_a   1.000
_cell.length_b   1.000
_cell.length_c   1.000
_cell.angle_alpha   90.00
_cell.angle_beta   90.00
_cell.angle_gamma   90.00
#
_symmetry.space_group_name_H-M   'P 1'
#
loop_
_entity.id
_entity.type
_entity.pdbx_description
1 polymer ?
#
loop_
_entity_poly.entity_id
_entity_poly.type
_entity_poly.pdbx_seq_one_letter_code
_entity_poly.pdbx_strand_id
1 'polypeptide(L)'
;LGKWRKANYLKIHFAESWNEMHHLLIMEELGGADNFFDRFLAQHIAVVYYWIVVCLYIWNPIMAYNLNQAIEEHAFSTYDVFVKENPEELGKYPAPAIAKEYYRDGDLYMFDEFQTGTCEPRRPKMVTLYDCFVAIRDDEAEHVKTMAYLQEDVELTSKNDEACEIPPDMLIL
;
A
#
# COMPACT_ATOMS: atom_id res chain seq x y z
N LEU A 1 19.30 8.30 -20.54
CA LEU A 1 18.99 7.61 -19.27
C LEU A 1 17.64 8.17 -18.80
N GLY A 2 16.53 7.56 -19.28
CA GLY A 2 15.14 8.04 -19.16
C GLY A 2 14.53 7.90 -17.75
N LYS A 3 13.28 7.43 -17.64
CA LYS A 3 12.49 7.29 -16.37
C LYS A 3 13.28 6.78 -15.14
N TRP A 4 14.33 5.98 -15.37
CA TRP A 4 15.32 5.50 -14.38
C TRP A 4 16.05 6.57 -13.55
N ARG A 5 15.95 7.86 -13.89
CA ARG A 5 16.53 8.97 -13.09
C ARG A 5 15.51 9.69 -12.20
N LYS A 6 14.23 9.30 -12.23
CA LYS A 6 13.20 9.90 -11.39
C LYS A 6 13.31 9.35 -9.96
N ALA A 7 14.06 10.05 -9.10
CA ALA A 7 14.28 9.63 -7.71
C ALA A 7 12.96 9.46 -6.95
N ASN A 8 11.98 10.34 -7.19
CA ASN A 8 10.64 10.27 -6.56
C ASN A 8 9.90 8.99 -6.96
N TYR A 9 10.11 8.46 -8.17
CA TYR A 9 9.51 7.18 -8.58
C TYR A 9 10.12 6.01 -7.81
N LEU A 10 11.44 5.98 -7.64
CA LEU A 10 12.07 4.93 -6.86
C LEU A 10 11.62 4.96 -5.40
N LYS A 11 11.51 6.18 -4.87
CA LYS A 11 11.11 6.43 -3.50
C LYS A 11 9.69 5.97 -3.21
N ILE A 12 8.74 6.28 -4.10
CA ILE A 12 7.35 5.85 -3.93
C ILE A 12 7.17 4.33 -4.02
N HIS A 13 7.83 3.67 -4.99
CA HIS A 13 7.75 2.21 -5.10
C HIS A 13 8.32 1.52 -3.87
N PHE A 14 9.38 2.09 -3.29
CA PHE A 14 9.95 1.59 -2.05
C PHE A 14 9.00 1.81 -0.87
N ALA A 15 8.37 2.98 -0.78
CA ALA A 15 7.40 3.29 0.26
C ALA A 15 6.16 2.38 0.21
N GLU A 16 5.64 2.11 -0.99
CA GLU A 16 4.55 1.16 -1.23
C GLU A 16 4.96 -0.28 -0.88
N SER A 17 6.12 -0.74 -1.36
CA SER A 17 6.64 -2.08 -1.00
C SER A 17 6.88 -2.22 0.51
N TRP A 18 7.29 -1.13 1.16
CA TRP A 18 7.45 -1.07 2.61
C TRP A 18 6.10 -1.15 3.32
N ASN A 19 5.07 -0.50 2.79
CA ASN A 19 3.70 -0.58 3.29
C ASN A 19 3.14 -2.00 3.21
N GLU A 20 3.20 -2.63 2.03
CA GLU A 20 2.75 -4.01 1.79
C GLU A 20 3.45 -5.04 2.69
N MET A 21 4.76 -4.85 2.91
CA MET A 21 5.51 -5.68 3.86
C MET A 21 4.93 -5.58 5.28
N HIS A 22 4.50 -4.40 5.72
CA HIS A 22 3.91 -4.24 7.04
C HIS A 22 2.51 -4.84 7.13
N HIS A 23 1.71 -4.79 6.06
CA HIS A 23 0.45 -5.55 6.01
C HIS A 23 0.70 -7.04 6.19
N LEU A 24 1.69 -7.59 5.49
CA LEU A 24 2.09 -8.99 5.66
C LEU A 24 2.49 -9.29 7.10
N LEU A 25 3.36 -8.49 7.71
CA LEU A 25 3.79 -8.69 9.10
C LEU A 25 2.62 -8.60 10.09
N ILE A 26 1.65 -7.73 9.85
CA ILE A 26 0.41 -7.63 10.64
C ILE A 26 -0.40 -8.93 10.51
N MET A 27 -0.57 -9.46 9.30
CA MET A 27 -1.28 -10.74 9.10
C MET A 27 -0.53 -11.91 9.73
N GLU A 28 0.80 -11.91 9.72
CA GLU A 28 1.62 -12.90 10.41
C GLU A 28 1.45 -12.85 11.93
N GLU A 29 1.41 -11.66 12.54
CA GLU A 29 1.12 -11.49 13.99
C GLU A 29 -0.28 -12.00 14.35
N LEU A 30 -1.23 -11.92 13.42
CA LEU A 30 -2.59 -12.46 13.56
C LEU A 30 -2.69 -13.97 13.28
N GLY A 31 -1.58 -14.65 13.00
CA GLY A 31 -1.52 -16.11 12.76
C GLY A 31 -1.62 -16.53 11.29
N GLY A 32 -1.59 -15.57 10.35
CA GLY A 32 -1.67 -15.84 8.91
C GLY A 32 -0.52 -16.68 8.34
N ALA A 33 0.57 -16.81 9.10
CA ALA A 33 1.71 -17.65 8.74
C ALA A 33 1.84 -18.92 9.59
N ASP A 34 0.85 -19.34 10.37
CA ASP A 34 0.97 -20.53 11.24
C ASP A 34 1.07 -21.84 10.45
N ASN A 35 0.36 -21.94 9.32
CA ASN A 35 0.28 -23.14 8.51
C ASN A 35 1.41 -23.22 7.46
N PHE A 36 2.11 -24.35 7.43
CA PHE A 36 3.19 -24.59 6.46
C PHE A 36 2.71 -24.53 4.99
N PHE A 37 1.53 -25.07 4.69
CA PHE A 37 1.05 -25.10 3.31
C PHE A 37 0.75 -23.68 2.79
N ASP A 38 0.19 -22.83 3.64
CA ASP A 38 -0.11 -21.44 3.31
C ASP A 38 1.20 -20.67 3.02
N ARG A 39 2.22 -20.84 3.87
CA ARG A 39 3.57 -20.26 3.63
C ARG A 39 4.19 -20.76 2.33
N PHE A 40 4.15 -22.07 2.10
CA PHE A 40 4.69 -22.68 0.88
C PHE A 40 4.00 -22.12 -0.36
N LEU A 41 2.67 -22.07 -0.36
CA LEU A 41 1.90 -21.57 -1.48
C LEU A 41 2.16 -20.07 -1.74
N ALA A 42 2.11 -19.25 -0.68
CA ALA A 42 2.36 -17.81 -0.76
C ALA A 42 3.74 -17.50 -1.36
N GLN A 43 4.79 -18.19 -0.91
CA GLN A 43 6.15 -17.97 -1.43
C GLN A 43 6.26 -18.27 -2.93
N HIS A 44 5.65 -19.36 -3.40
CA HIS A 44 5.72 -19.73 -4.83
C HIS A 44 4.87 -18.80 -5.69
N ILE A 45 3.69 -18.38 -5.21
CA ILE A 45 2.87 -17.38 -5.89
C ILE A 45 3.64 -16.06 -6.00
N ALA A 46 4.30 -15.60 -4.92
CA ALA A 46 5.09 -14.37 -4.94
C ALA A 46 6.22 -14.40 -5.99
N VAL A 47 6.93 -15.53 -6.12
CA VAL A 47 7.99 -15.70 -7.15
C VAL A 47 7.41 -15.66 -8.57
N VAL A 48 6.29 -16.34 -8.81
CA VAL A 48 5.63 -16.32 -10.13
C VAL A 48 5.13 -14.91 -10.44
N TYR A 49 4.48 -14.26 -9.48
CA TYR A 49 3.97 -12.90 -9.61
C TYR A 49 5.09 -11.91 -9.94
N TYR A 50 6.22 -11.98 -9.23
CA TYR A 50 7.40 -11.17 -9.50
C TYR A 50 7.85 -11.26 -10.97
N TRP A 51 7.96 -12.48 -11.51
CA TRP A 51 8.40 -12.65 -12.89
C TRP A 51 7.36 -12.18 -13.92
N ILE A 52 6.06 -12.29 -13.62
CA ILE A 52 5.01 -11.72 -14.46
C ILE A 52 5.16 -10.19 -14.52
N VAL A 53 5.27 -9.53 -13.37
CA VAL A 53 5.42 -8.07 -13.28
C VAL A 53 6.69 -7.61 -14.01
N VAL A 54 7.83 -8.30 -13.81
CA VAL A 54 9.09 -7.99 -14.51
C VAL A 54 8.92 -8.10 -16.04
N CYS A 55 8.31 -9.18 -16.53
CA CYS A 55 8.09 -9.36 -17.97
C CYS A 55 7.18 -8.26 -18.54
N LEU A 56 6.09 -7.93 -17.83
CA LEU A 56 5.18 -6.84 -18.22
C LEU A 56 5.92 -5.50 -18.23
N TYR A 57 6.71 -5.20 -17.20
CA TYR A 57 7.41 -3.93 -17.08
C TYR A 57 8.45 -3.73 -18.19
N ILE A 58 9.18 -4.79 -18.55
CA ILE A 58 10.14 -4.77 -19.68
C ILE A 58 9.41 -4.53 -21.01
N TRP A 59 8.22 -5.10 -21.18
CA TRP A 59 7.44 -4.98 -22.42
C TRP A 59 6.75 -3.62 -22.54
N ASN A 60 6.00 -3.24 -21.51
CA ASN A 60 5.34 -1.95 -21.37
C ASN A 60 5.04 -1.69 -19.88
N PRO A 61 5.69 -0.71 -19.24
CA PRO A 61 5.49 -0.43 -17.81
C PRO A 61 4.05 -0.08 -17.44
N ILE A 62 3.28 0.50 -18.37
CA ILE A 62 1.84 0.78 -18.14
C ILE A 62 1.07 -0.52 -17.87
N MET A 63 1.43 -1.63 -18.52
CA MET A 63 0.76 -2.92 -18.26
C MET A 63 1.06 -3.45 -16.86
N ALA A 64 2.28 -3.24 -16.36
CA ALA A 64 2.62 -3.61 -14.99
C ALA A 64 1.83 -2.77 -13.98
N TYR A 65 1.71 -1.45 -14.21
CA TYR A 65 0.90 -0.59 -13.35
C TYR A 65 -0.60 -0.92 -13.42
N ASN A 66 -1.14 -1.24 -14.59
CA ASN A 66 -2.53 -1.69 -14.73
C ASN A 66 -2.80 -3.00 -13.95
N LEU A 67 -1.86 -3.94 -13.99
CA LEU A 67 -1.99 -5.19 -13.26
C LEU A 67 -1.99 -4.95 -11.75
N ASN A 68 -1.04 -4.16 -11.24
CA ASN A 68 -0.98 -3.84 -9.82
C ASN A 68 -2.20 -3.02 -9.40
N GLN A 69 -2.63 -2.02 -10.17
CA GLN A 69 -3.87 -1.26 -9.89
C GLN A 69 -5.08 -2.19 -9.72
N ALA A 70 -5.26 -3.17 -10.60
CA ALA A 70 -6.37 -4.12 -10.50
C ALA A 70 -6.28 -5.01 -9.23
N ILE A 71 -5.07 -5.29 -8.77
CA ILE A 71 -4.83 -6.03 -7.52
C ILE A 71 -5.18 -5.13 -6.32
N GLU A 72 -4.74 -3.87 -6.32
CA GLU A 72 -5.05 -2.91 -5.27
C GLU A 72 -6.55 -2.62 -5.17
N GLU A 73 -7.24 -2.47 -6.32
CA GLU A 73 -8.70 -2.30 -6.37
C GLU A 73 -9.43 -3.52 -5.76
N HIS A 74 -8.91 -4.71 -6.02
CA HIS A 74 -9.46 -5.93 -5.43
C HIS A 74 -9.19 -6.00 -3.92
N ALA A 75 -7.96 -5.71 -3.48
CA ALA A 75 -7.56 -5.69 -2.08
C ALA A 75 -8.41 -4.68 -1.27
N PHE A 76 -8.55 -3.45 -1.78
CA PHE A 76 -9.44 -2.43 -1.23
C PHE A 76 -10.86 -2.97 -1.05
N SER A 77 -11.44 -3.55 -2.12
CA SER A 77 -12.79 -4.09 -2.08
C SER A 77 -12.94 -5.22 -1.05
N THR A 78 -11.93 -6.09 -0.91
CA THR A 78 -11.94 -7.17 0.07
C THR A 78 -11.93 -6.63 1.49
N TYR A 79 -11.04 -5.70 1.82
CA TYR A 79 -10.98 -5.11 3.16
C TYR A 79 -12.20 -4.25 3.48
N ASP A 80 -12.73 -3.52 2.50
CA ASP A 80 -13.93 -2.70 2.69
C ASP A 80 -15.14 -3.56 3.06
N VAL A 81 -15.34 -4.69 2.36
CA VAL A 81 -16.38 -5.68 2.73
C VAL A 81 -16.11 -6.24 4.12
N PHE A 82 -14.87 -6.67 4.40
CA PHE A 82 -14.52 -7.28 5.68
C PHE A 82 -14.78 -6.36 6.88
N VAL A 83 -14.37 -5.09 6.79
CA VAL A 83 -14.58 -4.06 7.81
C VAL A 83 -16.06 -3.74 8.01
N LYS A 84 -16.84 -3.69 6.92
CA LYS A 84 -18.29 -3.43 6.97
C LYS A 84 -19.08 -4.58 7.58
N GLU A 85 -18.67 -5.82 7.33
CA GLU A 85 -19.37 -7.01 7.83
C GLU A 85 -18.99 -7.37 9.28
N ASN A 86 -17.81 -6.97 9.75
CA ASN A 86 -17.28 -7.37 11.06
C ASN A 86 -16.95 -6.21 12.03
N PRO A 87 -17.64 -5.06 12.04
CA PRO A 87 -17.22 -3.89 12.82
C PRO A 87 -17.22 -4.16 14.33
N GLU A 88 -18.22 -4.89 14.83
CA GLU A 88 -18.33 -5.21 16.27
C GLU A 88 -17.25 -6.20 16.72
N GLU A 89 -16.97 -7.25 15.93
CA GLU A 89 -15.94 -8.24 16.28
C GLU A 89 -14.55 -7.61 16.25
N LEU A 90 -14.23 -6.85 15.20
CA LEU A 90 -12.94 -6.17 15.08
C LEU A 90 -12.74 -5.10 16.17
N GLY A 91 -13.83 -4.48 16.64
CA GLY A 91 -13.78 -3.51 17.73
C GLY A 91 -13.44 -4.09 19.10
N LYS A 92 -13.58 -5.42 19.29
CA LYS A 92 -13.28 -6.09 20.58
C LYS A 92 -11.80 -6.29 20.84
N TYR A 93 -11.01 -6.45 19.77
CA TYR A 93 -9.60 -6.78 19.87
C TYR A 93 -8.75 -5.52 19.78
N PRO A 94 -7.63 -5.42 20.53
CA PRO A 94 -6.70 -4.33 20.39
C PRO A 94 -6.00 -4.39 19.03
N ALA A 95 -5.54 -3.24 18.51
CA ALA A 95 -4.68 -3.24 17.33
C ALA A 95 -3.38 -4.04 17.61
N PRO A 96 -2.86 -4.82 16.63
CA PRO A 96 -1.61 -5.56 16.74
C PRO A 96 -0.43 -4.65 17.09
N ALA A 97 0.61 -5.21 17.72
CA ALA A 97 1.77 -4.43 18.13
C ALA A 97 2.52 -3.88 16.92
N ILE A 98 2.69 -4.69 15.87
CA ILE A 98 3.35 -4.28 14.63
C ILE A 98 2.57 -3.16 13.94
N ALA A 99 1.23 -3.22 13.96
CA ALA A 99 0.39 -2.17 13.38
C ALA A 99 0.56 -0.83 14.12
N LYS A 100 0.62 -0.84 15.47
CA LYS A 100 0.86 0.37 16.27
C LYS A 100 2.23 0.98 15.97
N GLU A 101 3.25 0.13 15.89
CA GLU A 101 4.60 0.57 15.54
C GLU A 101 4.62 1.21 14.15
N TYR A 102 4.02 0.56 13.16
CA TYR A 102 4.04 1.05 11.78
C TYR A 102 3.23 2.34 11.57
N TYR A 103 1.99 2.39 12.07
CA TYR A 103 1.07 3.49 11.76
C TYR A 103 1.13 4.67 12.73
N ARG A 104 1.75 4.51 13.92
CA ARG A 104 1.69 5.54 14.98
C ARG A 104 3.00 5.81 15.69
N ASP A 105 3.70 4.77 16.14
CA ASP A 105 4.77 4.92 17.14
C ASP A 105 6.18 4.97 16.53
N GLY A 106 6.39 4.34 15.37
CA GLY A 106 7.68 4.21 14.69
C GLY A 106 8.01 5.34 13.70
N ASP A 107 8.93 5.06 12.79
CA ASP A 107 9.33 6.01 11.75
C ASP A 107 8.27 6.09 10.63
N LEU A 108 7.56 7.21 10.60
CA LEU A 108 6.47 7.46 9.65
C LEU A 108 6.95 7.98 8.29
N TYR A 109 8.26 8.11 8.06
CA TYR A 109 8.79 8.67 6.81
C TYR A 109 8.25 7.96 5.57
N MET A 110 8.35 6.63 5.52
CA MET A 110 7.85 5.84 4.38
C MET A 110 6.32 5.75 4.36
N PHE A 111 5.68 5.80 5.53
CA PHE A 111 4.22 5.84 5.61
C PHE A 111 3.65 7.14 5.02
N ASP A 112 4.33 8.27 5.24
CA ASP A 112 3.94 9.55 4.65
C ASP A 112 4.27 9.63 3.15
N GLU A 113 5.32 8.93 2.72
CA GLU A 113 5.84 9.00 1.36
C GLU A 113 4.90 8.46 0.28
N PHE A 114 4.19 7.35 0.53
CA PHE A 114 3.33 6.74 -0.49
C PHE A 114 1.97 7.43 -0.65
N GLN A 115 1.61 8.36 0.25
CA GLN A 115 0.33 9.07 0.24
C GLN A 115 0.36 10.22 -0.76
N THR A 116 0.01 9.94 -2.02
CA THR A 116 0.13 10.89 -3.14
C THR A 116 -1.05 11.85 -3.28
N GLY A 117 -2.23 11.54 -2.74
CA GLY A 117 -3.45 12.32 -3.00
C GLY A 117 -3.74 13.48 -2.03
N THR A 118 -2.86 13.77 -1.07
CA THR A 118 -3.11 14.79 -0.04
C THR A 118 -1.78 15.34 0.51
N CYS A 119 -1.79 16.56 1.05
CA CYS A 119 -0.65 17.10 1.80
C CYS A 119 -0.79 16.92 3.32
N GLU A 120 -2.00 16.58 3.80
CA GLU A 120 -2.21 16.28 5.21
C GLU A 120 -1.81 14.83 5.49
N PRO A 121 -0.90 14.57 6.44
CA PRO A 121 -0.49 13.22 6.79
C PRO A 121 -1.64 12.46 7.47
N ARG A 122 -1.98 11.26 6.98
CA ARG A 122 -2.94 10.39 7.68
C ARG A 122 -2.30 9.91 8.98
N ARG A 123 -3.08 9.88 10.06
CA ARG A 123 -2.64 9.40 11.38
C ARG A 123 -3.71 8.48 11.97
N PRO A 124 -3.71 7.19 11.61
CA PRO A 124 -4.65 6.24 12.18
C PRO A 124 -4.51 6.13 13.71
N LYS A 125 -5.62 5.94 14.43
CA LYS A 125 -5.62 5.90 15.91
C LYS A 125 -4.91 4.67 16.49
N MET A 126 -5.04 3.53 15.81
CA MET A 126 -4.48 2.23 16.21
C MET A 126 -4.86 1.81 17.64
N VAL A 127 -6.14 1.93 17.99
CA VAL A 127 -6.66 1.47 19.28
C VAL A 127 -7.16 0.02 19.16
N THR A 128 -7.97 -0.23 18.14
CA THR A 128 -8.67 -1.50 17.91
C THR A 128 -8.19 -2.19 16.63
N LEU A 129 -8.47 -3.48 16.52
CA LEU A 129 -8.23 -4.23 15.28
C LEU A 129 -9.07 -3.66 14.13
N TYR A 130 -10.24 -3.09 14.43
CA TYR A 130 -11.02 -2.33 13.45
C TYR A 130 -10.24 -1.15 12.87
N ASP A 131 -9.58 -0.34 13.72
CA ASP A 131 -8.75 0.78 13.24
C ASP A 131 -7.60 0.29 12.34
N CYS A 132 -7.04 -0.90 12.64
CA CYS A 132 -6.00 -1.53 11.83
C CYS A 132 -6.49 -1.88 10.42
N PHE A 133 -7.60 -2.62 10.29
CA PHE A 133 -8.13 -3.00 8.99
C PHE A 133 -8.68 -1.83 8.18
N VAL A 134 -9.21 -0.79 8.85
CA VAL A 134 -9.56 0.47 8.18
C VAL A 134 -8.31 1.14 7.61
N ALA A 135 -7.21 1.18 8.36
CA ALA A 135 -5.97 1.78 7.86
C ALA A 135 -5.40 1.00 6.67
N ILE A 136 -5.37 -0.33 6.73
CA ILE A 136 -4.96 -1.21 5.62
C ILE A 136 -5.80 -0.93 4.38
N ARG A 137 -7.14 -0.95 4.51
CA ARG A 137 -8.04 -0.61 3.39
C ARG A 137 -7.71 0.75 2.79
N ASP A 138 -7.50 1.76 3.63
CA ASP A 138 -7.21 3.11 3.16
C ASP A 138 -5.81 3.23 2.53
N ASP A 139 -4.86 2.36 2.90
CA ASP A 139 -3.57 2.24 2.22
C ASP A 139 -3.77 1.75 0.78
N GLU A 140 -4.57 0.70 0.58
CA GLU A 140 -4.85 0.16 -0.77
C GLU A 140 -5.50 1.20 -1.67
N ALA A 141 -6.37 2.06 -1.11
CA ALA A 141 -6.97 3.16 -1.86
C ALA A 141 -5.91 4.18 -2.35
N GLU A 142 -4.87 4.43 -1.57
CA GLU A 142 -3.74 5.28 -1.99
C GLU A 142 -2.82 4.55 -3.00
N HIS A 143 -2.66 3.23 -2.89
CA HIS A 143 -1.95 2.42 -3.88
C HIS A 143 -2.64 2.46 -5.25
N VAL A 144 -3.98 2.34 -5.29
CA VAL A 144 -4.77 2.50 -6.54
C VAL A 144 -4.46 3.83 -7.23
N LYS A 145 -4.49 4.94 -6.48
CA LYS A 145 -4.18 6.28 -7.01
C LYS A 145 -2.75 6.33 -7.54
N THR A 146 -1.81 5.82 -6.75
CA THR A 146 -0.39 5.79 -7.11
C THR A 146 -0.15 5.01 -8.41
N MET A 147 -0.76 3.83 -8.56
CA MET A 147 -0.69 3.05 -9.80
C MET A 147 -1.29 3.78 -11.00
N ALA A 148 -2.40 4.52 -10.81
CA ALA A 148 -2.98 5.35 -11.86
C ALA A 148 -2.00 6.45 -12.31
N TYR A 149 -1.40 7.18 -11.38
CA TYR A 149 -0.44 8.25 -11.71
C TYR A 149 0.81 7.75 -12.43
N LEU A 150 1.32 6.59 -12.03
CA LEU A 150 2.50 5.99 -12.65
C LEU A 150 2.29 5.61 -14.13
N GLN A 151 1.05 5.51 -14.60
CA GLN A 151 0.71 5.28 -16.01
C GLN A 151 0.87 6.54 -16.87
N GLU A 152 0.63 7.73 -16.31
CA GLU A 152 0.56 9.00 -17.04
C GLU A 152 1.94 9.73 -17.15
N ASP A 153 2.99 9.16 -16.57
CA ASP A 153 4.36 9.71 -16.55
C ASP A 153 4.50 11.11 -15.91
N VAL A 154 3.60 11.44 -14.99
CA VAL A 154 3.53 12.73 -14.28
C VAL A 154 4.68 12.92 -13.28
N GLU A 155 4.93 14.17 -12.88
CA GLU A 155 5.84 14.45 -11.75
C GLU A 155 5.13 14.10 -10.43
N LEU A 156 5.74 13.20 -9.66
CA LEU A 156 5.23 12.84 -8.35
C LEU A 156 5.77 13.83 -7.32
N THR A 157 4.86 14.44 -6.56
CA THR A 157 5.19 15.24 -5.38
C THR A 157 5.07 14.37 -4.15
N SER A 158 6.06 14.42 -3.28
CA SER A 158 6.03 13.78 -1.96
C SER A 158 5.66 14.80 -0.87
N LYS A 159 5.03 14.32 0.20
CA LYS A 159 4.83 15.12 1.42
C LYS A 159 6.14 15.54 2.08
N ASN A 160 7.19 14.74 1.89
CA ASN A 160 8.52 15.04 2.39
C ASN A 160 9.24 16.09 1.54
N ASP A 161 8.66 16.57 0.44
CA ASP A 161 9.21 17.66 -0.37
C ASP A 161 8.87 19.03 0.25
N GLU A 162 9.79 19.99 0.14
CA GLU A 162 9.72 21.29 0.84
C GLU A 162 8.47 22.14 0.52
N ALA A 163 7.83 21.88 -0.62
CA ALA A 163 6.53 22.43 -1.00
C ALA A 163 5.65 21.27 -1.46
N CYS A 164 4.89 20.67 -0.54
CA CYS A 164 3.84 19.73 -0.92
C CYS A 164 2.78 20.49 -1.73
N GLU A 165 2.83 20.34 -3.05
CA GLU A 165 1.85 20.84 -3.98
C GLU A 165 1.18 19.65 -4.68
N ILE A 166 -0.14 19.52 -4.50
CA ILE A 166 -0.94 18.51 -5.19
C ILE A 166 -1.10 18.97 -6.65
N PRO A 167 -0.57 18.23 -7.63
CA PRO A 167 -0.75 18.54 -9.04
C PRO A 167 -2.25 18.64 -9.39
N PRO A 168 -2.68 19.61 -10.24
CA PRO A 168 -4.10 19.84 -10.53
C PRO A 168 -4.83 18.63 -11.11
N ASP A 169 -4.11 17.77 -11.81
CA ASP A 169 -4.50 16.48 -12.37
C ASP A 169 -4.78 15.42 -11.30
N MET A 170 -4.22 15.54 -10.10
CA MET A 170 -4.48 14.66 -8.96
C MET A 170 -5.76 15.01 -8.16
N LEU A 171 -6.40 16.16 -8.44
CA LEU A 171 -7.58 16.62 -7.69
C LEU A 171 -8.92 16.09 -8.25
N ILE A 172 -8.91 15.34 -9.35
CA ILE A 172 -10.10 14.98 -10.14
C ILE A 172 -10.44 13.48 -10.08
N LEU A 173 -9.59 12.65 -9.46
CA LEU A 173 -9.77 11.20 -9.26
C LEU A 173 -10.09 10.88 -7.79
#